data_AF-A0A9D6JDP9-F1
#
_entry.id   AF-A0A9D6JDP9-F1
#
_cell.length_a   1.000
_cell.length_b   1.000
_cell.length_c   1.000
_cell.angle_alpha   90.00
_cell.angle_beta   90.00
_cell.angle_gamma   90.00
#
_symmetry.space_group_name_H-M   'P 1'
#
loop_
_entity.id
_entity.type
_entity.pdbx_description
1 polymer ?
#
loop_
_entity_poly.entity_id
_entity_poly.type
_entity_poly.pdbx_seq_one_letter_code
_entity_poly.pdbx_strand_id
1 'polypeptide(L)'
;MPDLRYRTFRMKVYARLCPPDLTPQERERFLTVLDRMDEDGMEGFFDERPLETQVKRVVQILKEARDLGDRINVLDRTLPVLPHAEITEYYTRLRALGNEIGDLEAAGILK
;
A
#
# COMPACT_ATOMS: atom_id res chain seq x y z
N MET A 1 11.90 6.50 7.29
CA MET A 1 11.26 6.42 5.96
C MET A 1 10.06 5.50 6.09
N PRO A 2 8.89 5.88 5.57
CA PRO A 2 7.79 4.94 5.40
C PRO A 2 8.26 3.75 4.57
N ASP A 3 8.23 2.53 5.13
CA ASP A 3 8.67 1.34 4.43
C ASP A 3 7.45 0.57 3.90
N LEU A 4 7.09 0.89 2.65
CA LEU A 4 5.98 0.28 1.94
C LEU A 4 6.19 -1.22 1.67
N ARG A 5 7.37 -1.79 1.94
CA ARG A 5 7.58 -3.25 1.90
C ARG A 5 6.69 -3.97 2.91
N TYR A 6 6.43 -3.36 4.06
CA TYR A 6 5.72 -4.02 5.15
C TYR A 6 4.21 -3.79 5.07
N ARG A 7 3.46 -4.90 5.13
CA ARG A 7 2.00 -4.92 5.25
C ARG A 7 1.49 -4.01 6.37
N THR A 8 2.14 -3.99 7.53
CA THR A 8 1.77 -3.12 8.66
C THR A 8 1.82 -1.63 8.31
N PHE A 9 2.77 -1.23 7.47
CA PHE A 9 2.87 0.15 7.02
C PHE A 9 1.80 0.45 5.96
N ARG A 10 1.63 -0.44 4.97
CA ARG A 10 0.59 -0.27 3.94
C ARG A 10 -0.82 -0.20 4.53
N MET A 11 -1.16 -1.05 5.50
CA MET A 11 -2.45 -1.02 6.20
C MET A 11 -2.69 0.28 6.97
N LYS A 12 -1.64 0.91 7.52
CA LYS A 12 -1.78 2.26 8.12
C LYS A 12 -2.14 3.30 7.08
N VAL A 13 -1.54 3.24 5.88
CA VAL A 13 -1.90 4.16 4.79
C VAL A 13 -3.34 3.93 4.35
N TYR A 14 -3.77 2.67 4.19
CA TYR A 14 -5.18 2.36 3.92
C TYR A 14 -6.13 2.93 4.99
N ALA A 15 -5.80 2.80 6.27
CA ALA A 15 -6.61 3.37 7.35
C ALA A 15 -6.81 4.89 7.22
N ARG A 16 -5.78 5.62 6.76
CA ARG A 16 -5.82 7.08 6.54
C ARG A 16 -6.62 7.48 5.30
N LEU A 17 -6.83 6.54 4.36
CA LEU A 17 -7.69 6.71 3.19
C LEU A 17 -9.17 6.42 3.46
N CYS A 18 -9.56 6.13 4.71
CA CYS A 18 -10.95 5.80 5.06
C CYS A 18 -11.92 6.86 4.50
N PRO A 19 -12.79 6.49 3.54
CA PRO A 19 -13.67 7.47 2.91
C PRO A 19 -14.61 8.12 3.94
N PRO A 20 -14.81 9.44 3.88
CA PRO A 20 -15.65 10.14 4.85
C PRO A 20 -17.16 9.86 4.66
N ASP A 21 -17.55 9.42 3.48
CA ASP A 21 -18.92 9.23 3.00
C ASP A 21 -19.45 7.78 3.14
N LEU A 22 -18.73 6.92 3.85
CA LEU A 22 -19.16 5.54 4.07
C LEU A 22 -20.47 5.46 4.86
N THR A 23 -21.38 4.62 4.40
CA THR A 23 -22.53 4.17 5.20
C THR A 23 -22.04 3.37 6.42
N PRO A 24 -22.86 3.23 7.48
CA PRO A 24 -22.47 2.46 8.68
C PRO A 24 -22.01 1.03 8.36
N GLN A 25 -22.69 0.35 7.42
CA GLN A 25 -22.35 -1.01 7.01
C GLN A 25 -21.01 -1.08 6.27
N GLU A 26 -20.74 -0.12 5.38
CA GLU A 26 -19.47 -0.07 4.66
C GLU A 26 -18.30 0.28 5.57
N ARG A 27 -18.53 1.18 6.54
CA ARG A 27 -17.56 1.49 7.57
C ARG A 27 -17.24 0.26 8.43
N GLU A 28 -18.24 -0.51 8.82
CA GLU A 28 -18.03 -1.78 9.55
C GLU A 28 -17.24 -2.79 8.73
N ARG A 29 -17.57 -2.95 7.43
CA ARG A 29 -16.78 -3.80 6.51
C ARG A 29 -15.33 -3.33 6.42
N PHE A 30 -15.10 -2.03 6.23
CA PHE A 30 -13.76 -1.44 6.16
C PHE A 30 -12.96 -1.69 7.44
N LEU A 31 -13.55 -1.44 8.61
CA LEU A 31 -12.90 -1.66 9.90
C LEU A 31 -12.59 -3.14 10.13
N THR A 32 -13.47 -4.04 9.72
CA THR A 32 -13.26 -5.49 9.82
C THR A 32 -12.07 -5.94 8.96
N VAL A 33 -11.98 -5.44 7.73
CA VAL A 33 -10.84 -5.73 6.83
C VAL A 33 -9.55 -5.16 7.41
N LEU A 34 -9.59 -3.94 7.94
CA LEU A 34 -8.45 -3.29 8.58
C LEU A 34 -7.96 -4.06 9.82
N ASP A 35 -8.86 -4.50 10.69
CA ASP A 35 -8.55 -5.28 11.90
C ASP A 35 -7.92 -6.64 11.57
N ARG A 36 -8.44 -7.31 10.54
CA ARG A 36 -7.87 -8.56 10.00
C ARG A 36 -6.57 -8.36 9.23
N MET A 37 -6.14 -7.11 9.08
CA MET A 37 -5.01 -6.69 8.26
C MET A 37 -5.15 -7.10 6.78
N ASP A 38 -6.34 -7.45 6.31
CA ASP A 38 -6.58 -8.13 5.04
C ASP A 38 -6.34 -7.19 3.85
N GLU A 39 -5.18 -7.33 3.18
CA GLU A 39 -4.80 -6.47 2.05
C GLU A 39 -5.65 -6.75 0.82
N ASP A 40 -5.95 -8.02 0.53
CA ASP A 40 -6.82 -8.40 -0.59
C ASP A 40 -8.23 -7.87 -0.38
N GLY A 41 -8.75 -8.00 0.84
CA GLY A 41 -10.04 -7.41 1.21
C GLY A 41 -10.06 -5.89 1.09
N MET A 42 -8.93 -5.23 1.38
CA MET A 42 -8.81 -3.76 1.30
C MET A 42 -8.74 -3.30 -0.15
N GLU A 43 -7.96 -3.98 -0.98
CA GLU A 43 -7.91 -3.74 -2.42
C GLU A 43 -9.29 -3.90 -3.07
N GLY A 44 -9.99 -4.99 -2.75
CA GLY A 44 -11.35 -5.22 -3.22
C GLY A 44 -12.34 -4.14 -2.78
N PHE A 45 -12.23 -3.67 -1.53
CA PHE A 45 -13.07 -2.58 -1.02
C PHE A 45 -12.91 -1.29 -1.82
N PHE A 46 -11.67 -0.94 -2.21
CA PHE A 46 -11.39 0.25 -2.99
C PHE A 46 -11.68 0.08 -4.50
N ASP A 47 -11.57 -1.12 -5.05
CA ASP A 47 -11.87 -1.40 -6.47
C ASP A 47 -13.38 -1.36 -6.77
N GLU A 48 -14.24 -1.64 -5.78
CA GLU A 48 -15.70 -1.63 -5.92
C GLU A 48 -16.30 -0.20 -6.02
N ARG A 49 -15.49 0.86 -5.89
CA ARG A 49 -15.97 2.25 -5.73
C ARG A 49 -15.33 3.21 -6.72
N PRO A 50 -16.03 4.28 -7.15
CA PRO A 50 -15.40 5.40 -7.81
C PRO A 50 -14.53 6.15 -6.80
N LEU A 51 -13.24 6.28 -7.10
CA LEU A 51 -12.27 6.99 -6.27
C LEU A 51 -11.83 8.28 -6.96
N GLU A 52 -11.56 9.31 -6.16
CA GLU A 52 -10.83 10.48 -6.63
C GLU A 52 -9.47 10.08 -7.21
N THR A 53 -8.99 10.79 -8.22
CA THR A 53 -7.75 10.44 -8.94
C THR A 53 -6.55 10.29 -8.01
N GLN A 54 -6.46 11.13 -6.99
CA GLN A 54 -5.38 11.09 -6.00
C GLN A 54 -5.49 9.88 -5.07
N VAL A 55 -6.69 9.56 -4.57
CA VAL A 55 -6.93 8.36 -3.75
C VAL A 55 -6.66 7.09 -4.56
N LYS A 56 -7.11 7.04 -5.82
CA LYS A 56 -6.81 5.95 -6.74
C LYS A 56 -5.31 5.77 -6.92
N ARG A 57 -4.55 6.86 -7.01
CA ARG A 57 -3.08 6.80 -7.11
C ARG A 57 -2.45 6.22 -5.85
N VAL A 58 -2.90 6.62 -4.67
CA VAL A 58 -2.43 6.03 -3.40
C VAL A 58 -2.69 4.52 -3.38
N VAL A 59 -3.91 4.08 -3.73
CA VAL A 59 -4.25 2.64 -3.77
C VAL A 59 -3.35 1.88 -4.76
N GLN A 60 -3.06 2.46 -5.94
CA GLN A 60 -2.13 1.86 -6.91
C GLN A 60 -0.70 1.75 -6.36
N ILE A 61 -0.21 2.77 -5.67
CA ILE A 61 1.11 2.74 -5.03
C ILE A 61 1.19 1.59 -4.00
N LEU A 62 0.13 1.40 -3.21
CA LEU A 62 0.08 0.33 -2.20
C LEU A 62 0.10 -1.06 -2.85
N LYS A 63 -0.66 -1.26 -3.93
CA LYS A 63 -0.64 -2.49 -4.74
C LYS A 63 0.74 -2.76 -5.31
N GLU A 64 1.35 -1.76 -5.93
CA GLU A 64 2.69 -1.87 -6.52
C GLU A 64 3.76 -2.19 -5.47
N ALA A 65 3.68 -1.58 -4.30
CA ALA A 65 4.61 -1.85 -3.21
C ALA A 65 4.46 -3.27 -2.63
N ARG A 66 3.23 -3.81 -2.59
CA ARG A 66 2.98 -5.21 -2.22
C ARG A 66 3.65 -6.16 -3.21
N ASP A 67 3.41 -5.97 -4.51
CA ASP A 67 4.01 -6.79 -5.57
C ASP A 67 5.55 -6.78 -5.52
N LEU A 68 6.14 -5.59 -5.32
CA LEU A 68 7.58 -5.44 -5.18
C LEU A 68 8.10 -6.15 -3.93
N GLY A 69 7.40 -6.02 -2.79
CA GLY A 69 7.74 -6.71 -1.55
C GLY A 69 7.71 -8.23 -1.70
N ASP A 70 6.70 -8.76 -2.39
CA ASP A 70 6.57 -10.19 -2.66
C ASP A 70 7.68 -10.71 -3.58
N ARG A 71 8.02 -9.96 -4.64
CA ARG A 71 9.17 -10.28 -5.52
C ARG A 71 10.49 -10.29 -4.75
N ILE A 72 10.74 -9.28 -3.91
CA ILE A 72 11.94 -9.24 -3.05
C ILE A 72 11.98 -10.48 -2.14
N ASN A 73 10.85 -10.86 -1.52
CA ASN A 73 10.80 -12.03 -0.65
C ASN A 73 11.07 -13.35 -1.40
N VAL A 74 10.62 -13.46 -2.65
CA VAL A 74 10.94 -14.61 -3.51
C VAL A 74 12.44 -14.64 -3.84
N LEU A 75 13.01 -13.51 -4.25
CA LEU A 75 14.44 -13.40 -4.57
C LEU A 75 15.34 -13.68 -3.35
N ASP A 76 14.99 -13.13 -2.17
CA ASP A 76 15.69 -13.38 -0.90
C ASP A 76 15.73 -14.88 -0.54
N ARG A 77 14.66 -15.64 -0.88
CA ARG A 77 14.56 -17.08 -0.59
C ARG A 77 15.24 -17.97 -1.61
N THR A 78 15.46 -17.49 -2.82
CA THR A 78 15.88 -18.31 -3.97
C THR A 78 17.34 -18.12 -4.35
N LEU A 79 18.03 -17.08 -3.84
CA LEU A 79 19.36 -16.70 -4.32
C LEU A 79 20.46 -16.80 -3.25
N PRO A 80 21.66 -17.31 -3.60
CA PRO A 80 22.81 -17.34 -2.71
C PRO A 80 23.47 -15.95 -2.56
N VAL A 81 23.19 -15.29 -1.43
CA VAL A 81 23.97 -14.27 -0.66
C VAL A 81 24.89 -13.27 -1.42
N LEU A 82 24.63 -12.93 -2.67
CA LEU A 82 25.37 -11.88 -3.40
C LEU A 82 24.49 -10.65 -3.63
N PRO A 83 25.06 -9.44 -3.71
CA PRO A 83 24.29 -8.24 -3.99
C PRO A 83 23.70 -8.31 -5.40
N HIS A 84 22.38 -8.43 -5.48
CA HIS A 84 21.64 -8.48 -6.74
C HIS A 84 21.20 -7.06 -7.15
N ALA A 85 21.62 -6.63 -8.34
CA ALA A 85 21.23 -5.35 -8.93
C ALA A 85 19.69 -5.20 -8.98
N GLU A 86 18.98 -6.30 -9.24
CA GLU A 86 17.52 -6.34 -9.28
C GLU A 86 16.86 -6.09 -7.91
N ILE A 87 17.39 -6.66 -6.82
CA ILE A 87 16.91 -6.39 -5.46
C ILE A 87 17.12 -4.90 -5.12
N THR A 88 18.27 -4.35 -5.50
CA THR A 88 18.59 -2.92 -5.30
C THR A 88 17.64 -2.02 -6.08
N GLU A 89 17.26 -2.40 -7.30
CA GLU A 89 16.27 -1.70 -8.12
C GLU A 89 14.88 -1.71 -7.46
N TYR A 90 14.43 -2.86 -6.94
CA TYR A 90 13.16 -2.96 -6.24
C TYR A 90 13.12 -2.11 -4.97
N TYR A 91 14.20 -2.07 -4.17
CA TYR A 91 14.28 -1.14 -3.03
C TYR A 91 14.29 0.33 -3.46
N THR A 92 14.94 0.66 -4.57
CA THR A 92 14.93 2.02 -5.12
C THR A 92 13.53 2.44 -5.53
N ARG A 93 12.79 1.53 -6.16
CA ARG A 93 11.39 1.75 -6.55
C ARG A 93 10.46 1.87 -5.34
N LEU A 94 10.61 1.01 -4.34
CA LEU A 94 9.86 1.13 -3.07
C LEU A 94 10.11 2.48 -2.38
N ARG A 95 11.36 2.98 -2.41
CA ARG A 95 11.68 4.31 -1.88
C ARG A 95 11.00 5.42 -2.68
N ALA A 96 10.99 5.35 -4.01
CA ALA A 96 10.30 6.32 -4.85
C ALA A 96 8.80 6.36 -4.56
N LEU A 97 8.16 5.19 -4.44
CA LEU A 97 6.76 5.06 -4.04
C LEU A 97 6.50 5.65 -2.66
N GLY A 98 7.39 5.41 -1.69
CA GLY A 98 7.28 5.98 -0.34
C GLY A 98 7.38 7.49 -0.32
N ASN A 99 8.21 8.08 -1.18
CA ASN A 99 8.30 9.53 -1.34
C ASN A 99 7.02 10.10 -1.95
N GLU A 100 6.45 9.44 -2.98
CA GLU A 100 5.20 9.88 -3.60
C GLU A 100 4.02 9.85 -2.60
N ILE A 101 3.96 8.84 -1.72
CA ILE A 101 3.01 8.84 -0.61
C ILE A 101 3.23 10.04 0.30
N GLY A 102 4.50 10.36 0.65
CA GLY A 102 4.84 11.54 1.43
C GLY A 102 4.39 12.86 0.77
N ASP A 103 4.53 12.98 -0.54
CA ASP A 103 4.07 14.15 -1.29
C ASP A 103 2.53 14.27 -1.28
N LEU A 104 1.82 13.14 -1.38
CA LEU A 104 0.36 13.07 -1.27
C LEU A 104 -0.14 13.34 0.15
N GLU A 105 0.62 12.95 1.18
CA GLU A 105 0.39 13.34 2.58
C GLU A 105 0.53 14.86 2.74
N ALA A 106 1.60 15.46 2.20
CA ALA A 106 1.83 16.90 2.25
C ALA A 106 0.75 17.70 1.50
N ALA A 107 0.17 17.11 0.45
CA ALA A 107 -0.98 17.68 -0.28
C ALA A 107 -2.33 17.53 0.45
N GLY A 108 -2.37 16.87 1.62
CA GLY A 108 -3.57 16.74 2.46
C GLY A 108 -4.54 15.63 2.03
N ILE A 109 -4.11 14.71 1.17
CA ILE A 109 -4.92 13.60 0.66
C ILE A 109 -5.05 12.49 1.71
N LEU A 110 -3.99 12.29 2.49
CA LEU A 110 -3.93 11.36 3.60
C LEU A 110 -4.05 12.15 4.90
N LYS A 111 -5.14 11.94 5.64
CA LYS A 111 -5.40 12.61 6.92
C LYS A 111 -4.86 11.76 8.07
#